data_AF-A0A259A3F5-F1
#
_entry.id   AF-A0A259A3F5-F1
#
_cell.length_a   1.000
_cell.length_b   1.000
_cell.length_c   1.000
_cell.angle_alpha   90.00
_cell.angle_beta   90.00
_cell.angle_gamma   90.00
#
_symmetry.space_group_name_H-M   'P 1'
#
loop_
_entity.id
_entity.type
_entity.pdbx_description
1 polymer ?
#
loop_
_entity_poly.entity_id
_entity_poly.type
_entity_poly.pdbx_seq_one_letter_code
_entity_poly.pdbx_strand_id
1 'polypeptide(L)'
;MSGAMDTAPKAASPAGGPHAPSRKAMRLAIAGSGLLLVIAFAAFYWATSLASRRKAAEAGDAVAVTVTDSACEPMDLTVPAGRTTFAITNRSNRAMEWEILDGVMVVEERENIAPGITQTIAARLAAGTYDITCGLLSNPRGKLHVTPAQAADAEPAAPALLAFIGPLAEYQVQLLTHAGDFAKATSALAQAVQADDLERARALYGTARLSYARLAPAADLFADLDTRLDARADDFGGREQDPLFKGLHRVEYGLFAQNTTAGLRAPAEALAADAHELDQRMATLPLQPDRMVSGAARLMHRAAGLEAMGGAEKYAHSDLADIQAEADAVLGIANLLRPLAQKASPGLPARIDADGAALSALLAAQRDGAGFPSFETVAADQRAAIAAALTTLGDDMDTLGAALGLTTAGRSAP
;
A
#
# COMPACT_ATOMS: atom_id res chain seq x y z
N MET A 1 -28.43 89.49 -24.44
CA MET A 1 -28.92 90.14 -23.19
C MET A 1 -29.59 89.08 -22.33
N SER A 2 -29.20 89.05 -21.06
CA SER A 2 -29.88 88.47 -19.88
C SER A 2 -30.39 87.03 -19.85
N GLY A 3 -30.01 86.33 -18.77
CA GLY A 3 -31.01 85.99 -17.74
C GLY A 3 -31.20 84.51 -17.38
N ALA A 4 -30.40 84.05 -16.41
CA ALA A 4 -30.74 83.32 -15.17
C ALA A 4 -31.83 82.22 -15.08
N MET A 5 -31.42 81.15 -14.37
CA MET A 5 -32.05 80.47 -13.21
C MET A 5 -32.82 79.13 -13.35
N ASP A 6 -32.40 78.22 -12.46
CA ASP A 6 -33.14 77.17 -11.71
C ASP A 6 -33.61 75.89 -12.44
N THR A 7 -33.59 74.66 -11.90
CA THR A 7 -33.17 74.03 -10.62
C THR A 7 -33.09 72.51 -10.88
N ALA A 8 -32.20 71.78 -10.21
CA ALA A 8 -32.15 70.31 -10.23
C ALA A 8 -32.44 69.74 -8.83
N PRO A 9 -33.20 68.63 -8.71
CA PRO A 9 -33.41 67.97 -7.42
C PRO A 9 -32.35 66.89 -7.12
N LYS A 10 -32.23 66.66 -5.82
CA LYS A 10 -31.25 65.92 -5.02
C LYS A 10 -31.35 64.39 -5.20
N ALA A 11 -30.24 63.72 -5.51
CA ALA A 11 -30.12 62.26 -5.46
C ALA A 11 -29.52 61.78 -4.12
N ALA A 12 -30.05 60.66 -3.62
CA ALA A 12 -29.74 60.06 -2.32
C ALA A 12 -28.40 59.30 -2.29
N SER A 13 -27.75 59.28 -1.14
CA SER A 13 -26.52 58.51 -0.85
C SER A 13 -26.77 57.00 -0.75
N PRO A 14 -25.83 56.13 -1.19
CA PRO A 14 -25.80 54.73 -0.79
C PRO A 14 -24.97 54.53 0.50
N ALA A 15 -25.41 53.59 1.34
CA ALA A 15 -24.82 53.22 2.62
C ALA A 15 -23.68 52.18 2.48
N GLY A 16 -22.57 52.44 3.20
CA GLY A 16 -21.73 51.49 3.95
C GLY A 16 -21.13 50.25 3.25
N GLY A 17 -19.87 50.36 2.80
CA GLY A 17 -18.98 49.19 2.58
C GLY A 17 -18.26 48.74 3.86
N PRO A 18 -17.72 47.50 3.91
CA PRO A 18 -17.15 46.90 5.12
C PRO A 18 -15.94 47.68 5.64
N HIS A 19 -15.93 47.92 6.96
CA HIS A 19 -14.86 48.65 7.65
C HIS A 19 -13.51 47.90 7.57
N ALA A 20 -12.48 48.61 7.11
CA ALA A 20 -11.10 48.14 7.13
C ALA A 20 -10.67 47.82 8.59
N PRO A 21 -9.98 46.68 8.83
CA PRO A 21 -9.58 46.30 10.17
C PRO A 21 -8.62 47.34 10.77
N SER A 22 -8.83 47.63 12.05
CA SER A 22 -8.06 48.68 12.74
C SER A 22 -6.55 48.37 12.71
N ARG A 23 -5.72 49.43 12.65
CA ARG A 23 -4.25 49.31 12.71
C ARG A 23 -3.74 48.51 13.91
N LYS A 24 -4.54 48.42 14.99
CA LYS A 24 -4.22 47.61 16.19
C LYS A 24 -4.39 46.11 15.91
N ALA A 25 -5.47 45.70 15.23
CA ALA A 25 -5.69 44.31 14.85
C ALA A 25 -4.60 43.80 13.90
N MET A 26 -4.17 44.63 12.95
CA MET A 26 -3.08 44.28 12.03
C MET A 26 -1.73 44.12 12.74
N ARG A 27 -1.42 44.95 13.74
CA ARG A 27 -0.18 44.82 14.54
C ARG A 27 -0.18 43.57 15.43
N LEU A 28 -1.34 43.23 16.01
CA LEU A 28 -1.52 42.00 16.78
C LEU A 28 -1.37 40.75 15.91
N ALA A 29 -1.93 40.76 14.69
CA ALA A 29 -1.76 39.67 13.74
C ALA A 29 -0.29 39.46 13.36
N ILE A 30 0.43 40.54 13.02
CA ILE A 30 1.87 40.46 12.68
C ILE A 30 2.72 39.95 13.84
N ALA A 31 2.44 40.43 15.07
CA ALA A 31 3.15 39.95 16.26
C ALA A 31 2.84 38.46 16.55
N GLY A 32 1.59 38.03 16.35
CA GLY A 32 1.19 36.63 16.46
C GLY A 32 1.88 35.73 15.43
N SER A 33 1.96 36.16 14.17
CA SER A 33 2.68 35.44 13.11
C SER A 33 4.18 35.28 13.41
N GLY A 34 4.80 36.34 13.94
CA GLY A 34 6.20 36.30 14.36
C GLY A 34 6.44 35.29 15.49
N LEU A 35 5.55 35.23 16.48
CA LEU A 35 5.64 34.27 17.58
C LEU A 35 5.46 32.83 17.09
N LEU A 36 4.51 32.58 16.18
CA LEU A 36 4.28 31.26 15.60
C LEU A 36 5.49 30.76 14.79
N LEU A 37 6.16 31.64 14.04
CA LEU A 37 7.38 31.30 13.31
C LEU A 37 8.52 30.90 14.25
N VAL A 38 8.69 31.61 15.37
CA VAL A 38 9.71 31.27 16.38
C VAL A 38 9.42 29.92 17.02
N ILE A 39 8.15 29.64 17.35
CA ILE A 39 7.74 28.34 17.92
C ILE A 39 7.97 27.21 16.92
N ALA A 40 7.57 27.38 15.65
CA ALA A 40 7.77 26.39 14.60
C ALA A 40 9.26 26.11 14.36
N PHE A 41 10.09 27.16 14.35
CA PHE A 41 11.54 27.02 14.22
C PHE A 41 12.15 26.29 15.42
N ALA A 42 11.73 26.60 16.64
CA ALA A 42 12.19 25.91 17.85
C ALA A 42 11.78 24.42 17.85
N ALA A 43 10.54 24.11 17.44
CA ALA A 43 10.05 22.75 17.32
C ALA A 43 10.80 21.96 16.23
N PHE A 44 11.05 22.58 15.07
CA PHE A 44 11.82 22.00 13.99
C PHE A 44 13.28 21.74 14.39
N TYR A 45 13.92 22.71 15.06
CA TYR A 45 15.27 22.59 15.58
C TYR A 45 15.37 21.48 16.65
N TRP A 46 14.37 21.40 17.53
CA TRP A 46 14.31 20.36 18.54
C TRP A 46 14.13 18.96 17.92
N ALA A 47 13.20 18.81 16.97
CA ALA A 47 12.96 17.56 16.24
C ALA A 47 14.20 17.11 15.45
N THR A 48 14.87 18.03 14.74
CA THR A 48 16.12 17.73 14.03
C THR A 48 17.26 17.37 14.99
N SER A 49 17.36 18.03 16.14
CA SER A 49 18.36 17.68 17.15
C SER A 49 18.11 16.30 17.76
N LEU A 50 16.86 15.90 18.00
CA LEU A 50 16.49 14.58 18.51
C LEU A 50 16.74 13.47 17.49
N ALA A 51 16.40 13.71 16.22
CA ALA A 51 16.71 12.80 15.13
C ALA A 51 18.23 12.62 14.93
N SER A 52 18.99 13.71 15.05
CA SER A 52 20.46 13.68 14.98
C SER A 52 21.08 12.91 16.15
N ARG A 53 20.55 13.07 17.37
CA ARG A 53 20.98 12.29 18.54
C ARG A 53 20.64 10.80 18.42
N ARG A 54 19.49 10.43 17.84
CA ARG A 54 19.14 9.02 17.56
C ARG A 54 20.09 8.41 16.55
N LYS A 55 20.38 9.10 15.43
CA LYS A 55 21.40 8.66 14.45
C LYS A 55 22.78 8.50 15.08
N ALA A 56 23.18 9.42 15.96
CA ALA A 56 24.46 9.34 16.66
C ALA A 56 24.50 8.18 17.69
N ALA A 57 23.40 7.88 18.36
CA ALA A 57 23.29 6.73 19.27
C ALA A 57 23.36 5.40 18.51
N GLU A 58 22.64 5.26 17.38
CA GLU A 58 22.74 4.06 16.52
C GLU A 58 24.13 3.88 15.90
N ALA A 59 24.85 4.97 15.63
CA ALA A 59 26.25 4.90 15.17
C ALA A 59 27.23 4.48 16.28
N GLY A 60 26.87 4.66 17.57
CA GLY A 60 27.69 4.25 18.72
C GLY A 60 27.79 2.73 18.90
N ASP A 61 26.80 1.98 18.40
CA ASP A 61 26.72 0.51 18.46
C ASP A 61 27.05 -0.17 17.11
N ALA A 62 27.50 0.59 16.10
CA ALA A 62 27.78 0.07 14.78
C ALA A 62 29.15 -0.65 14.71
N VAL A 63 29.19 -1.79 14.02
CA VAL A 63 30.41 -2.54 13.73
C VAL A 63 31.26 -1.77 12.71
N ALA A 64 32.42 -1.28 13.13
CA ALA A 64 33.30 -0.50 12.27
C ALA A 64 34.01 -1.38 11.24
N VAL A 65 33.95 -0.99 9.97
CA VAL A 65 34.67 -1.60 8.85
C VAL A 65 35.38 -0.50 8.07
N THR A 66 36.67 -0.68 7.81
CA THR A 66 37.43 0.24 6.96
C THR A 66 37.76 -0.43 5.63
N VAL A 67 37.35 0.16 4.51
CA VAL A 67 37.71 -0.33 3.17
C VAL A 67 38.92 0.46 2.67
N THR A 68 39.95 -0.24 2.27
CA THR A 68 41.20 0.31 1.71
C THR A 68 41.31 0.02 0.21
N ASP A 69 42.41 0.41 -0.44
CA ASP A 69 42.65 0.10 -1.85
C ASP A 69 42.68 -1.42 -2.12
N SER A 70 43.04 -2.26 -1.14
CA SER A 70 43.32 -3.68 -1.34
C SER A 70 42.57 -4.64 -0.39
N ALA A 71 41.95 -4.17 0.69
CA ALA A 71 41.31 -5.04 1.70
C ALA A 71 40.31 -4.28 2.59
N CYS A 72 39.55 -5.01 3.40
CA CYS A 72 38.85 -4.46 4.57
C CYS A 72 39.68 -4.61 5.85
N GLU A 73 39.44 -3.72 6.80
CA GLU A 73 39.89 -3.86 8.18
C GLU A 73 38.69 -3.78 9.12
N PRO A 74 38.37 -4.87 9.86
CA PRO A 74 38.97 -6.20 9.77
C PRO A 74 38.49 -7.00 8.53
N MET A 75 39.28 -7.99 8.11
CA MET A 75 38.91 -8.99 7.09
C MET A 75 38.09 -10.15 7.66
N ASP A 76 38.06 -10.31 8.98
CA ASP A 76 37.33 -11.36 9.68
C ASP A 76 36.50 -10.69 10.79
N LEU A 77 35.18 -10.77 10.67
CA LEU A 77 34.20 -10.14 11.54
C LEU A 77 33.41 -11.21 12.27
N THR A 78 33.01 -10.95 13.51
CA THR A 78 32.07 -11.80 14.25
C THR A 78 30.97 -10.95 14.87
N VAL A 79 29.71 -11.31 14.63
CA VAL A 79 28.52 -10.61 15.13
C VAL A 79 27.45 -11.62 15.57
N PRO A 80 26.52 -11.27 16.47
CA PRO A 80 25.37 -12.13 16.75
C PRO A 80 24.36 -12.16 15.59
N ALA A 81 23.62 -13.26 15.46
CA ALA A 81 22.45 -13.32 14.58
C ALA A 81 21.40 -12.28 14.97
N GLY A 82 20.67 -11.75 13.99
CA GLY A 82 19.71 -10.65 14.16
C GLY A 82 20.14 -9.39 13.41
N ARG A 83 19.61 -8.23 13.83
CA ARG A 83 19.90 -6.93 13.20
C ARG A 83 21.26 -6.41 13.66
N THR A 84 22.17 -6.19 12.72
CA THR A 84 23.50 -5.60 12.94
C THR A 84 23.69 -4.38 12.06
N THR A 85 24.16 -3.27 12.63
CA THR A 85 24.56 -2.08 11.87
C THR A 85 26.06 -2.08 11.66
N PHE A 86 26.52 -1.85 10.44
CA PHE A 86 27.93 -1.66 10.09
C PHE A 86 28.17 -0.20 9.71
N ALA A 87 29.32 0.34 10.12
CA ALA A 87 29.80 1.66 9.75
C ALA A 87 31.05 1.50 8.85
N ILE A 88 30.85 1.67 7.55
CA ILE A 88 31.84 1.42 6.51
C ILE A 88 32.55 2.73 6.17
N THR A 89 33.84 2.81 6.47
CA THR A 89 34.68 3.98 6.18
C THR A 89 35.58 3.69 5.00
N ASN A 90 35.52 4.52 3.96
CA ASN A 90 36.43 4.39 2.83
C ASN A 90 37.74 5.16 3.07
N ARG A 91 38.87 4.45 3.15
CA ARG A 91 40.23 5.00 3.25
C ARG A 91 41.07 4.79 1.98
N SER A 92 40.42 4.54 0.85
CA SER A 92 41.03 4.53 -0.47
C SER A 92 41.01 5.91 -1.13
N ASN A 93 41.58 6.01 -2.34
CA ASN A 93 41.54 7.23 -3.14
C ASN A 93 40.40 7.27 -4.19
N ARG A 94 39.51 6.27 -4.20
CA ARG A 94 38.40 6.14 -5.16
C ARG A 94 37.10 5.75 -4.47
N ALA A 95 35.97 5.83 -5.17
CA ALA A 95 34.72 5.29 -4.63
C ALA A 95 34.82 3.76 -4.47
N MET A 96 34.30 3.24 -3.36
CA MET A 96 34.34 1.83 -2.99
C MET A 96 32.95 1.32 -2.61
N GLU A 97 32.79 0.00 -2.64
CA GLU A 97 31.60 -0.72 -2.20
C GLU A 97 31.95 -1.73 -1.09
N TRP A 98 30.93 -2.13 -0.32
CA TRP A 98 31.04 -3.19 0.67
C TRP A 98 29.74 -3.98 0.70
N GLU A 99 29.83 -5.29 0.52
CA GLU A 99 28.70 -6.20 0.40
C GLU A 99 28.86 -7.39 1.33
N ILE A 100 27.75 -7.93 1.81
CA ILE A 100 27.67 -9.22 2.51
C ILE A 100 27.10 -10.24 1.53
N LEU A 101 27.76 -11.39 1.38
CA LEU A 101 27.40 -12.42 0.41
C LEU A 101 27.12 -13.77 1.07
N ASP A 102 26.06 -14.44 0.61
CA ASP A 102 25.78 -15.86 0.87
C ASP A 102 25.90 -16.64 -0.45
N GLY A 103 27.08 -17.22 -0.68
CA GLY A 103 27.45 -17.83 -1.96
C GLY A 103 27.50 -16.82 -3.10
N VAL A 104 26.46 -16.83 -3.96
CA VAL A 104 26.31 -15.90 -5.10
C VAL A 104 25.29 -14.79 -4.84
N MET A 105 24.58 -14.85 -3.71
CA MET A 105 23.54 -13.89 -3.37
C MET A 105 24.12 -12.73 -2.57
N VAL A 106 23.77 -11.50 -2.95
CA VAL A 106 24.01 -10.31 -2.13
C VAL A 106 22.94 -10.25 -1.04
N VAL A 107 23.38 -10.33 0.21
CA VAL A 107 22.50 -10.23 1.39
C VAL A 107 22.17 -8.77 1.66
N GLU A 108 23.19 -7.90 1.62
CA GLU A 108 23.07 -6.47 1.88
C GLU A 108 24.32 -5.74 1.38
N GLU A 109 24.20 -4.50 0.90
CA GLU A 109 25.29 -3.79 0.21
C GLU A 109 25.27 -2.26 0.38
N ARG A 110 26.45 -1.63 0.32
CA ARG A 110 26.57 -0.18 0.15
C ARG A 110 27.59 0.16 -0.93
N GLU A 111 27.08 0.71 -2.03
CA GLU A 111 27.88 1.15 -3.18
C GLU A 111 28.30 2.63 -3.09
N ASN A 112 29.24 3.02 -3.96
CA ASN A 112 29.63 4.41 -4.20
C ASN A 112 30.06 5.21 -2.95
N ILE A 113 30.67 4.55 -1.97
CA ILE A 113 31.21 5.20 -0.77
C ILE A 113 32.42 6.04 -1.17
N ALA A 114 32.29 7.37 -1.18
CA ALA A 114 33.36 8.27 -1.61
C ALA A 114 34.59 8.25 -0.66
N PRO A 115 35.80 8.59 -1.15
CA PRO A 115 37.01 8.68 -0.32
C PRO A 115 36.81 9.52 0.94
N GLY A 116 37.20 8.97 2.10
CA GLY A 116 37.12 9.64 3.40
C GLY A 116 35.73 9.69 4.04
N ILE A 117 34.71 9.12 3.40
CA ILE A 117 33.33 9.10 3.91
C ILE A 117 33.04 7.79 4.65
N THR A 118 32.29 7.90 5.74
CA THR A 118 31.67 6.77 6.43
C THR A 118 30.20 6.68 6.04
N GLN A 119 29.76 5.50 5.62
CA GLN A 119 28.36 5.17 5.37
C GLN A 119 27.91 4.08 6.33
N THR A 120 26.65 4.11 6.76
CA THR A 120 26.09 3.05 7.60
C THR A 120 25.17 2.14 6.80
N ILE A 121 25.13 0.88 7.19
CA ILE A 121 24.26 -0.15 6.62
C ILE A 121 23.73 -1.03 7.74
N ALA A 122 22.47 -1.43 7.68
CA ALA A 122 21.89 -2.34 8.66
C ALA A 122 21.47 -3.62 7.95
N ALA A 123 22.02 -4.75 8.38
CA ALA A 123 21.71 -6.07 7.83
C ALA A 123 21.03 -6.92 8.90
N ARG A 124 20.10 -7.77 8.48
CA ARG A 124 19.52 -8.82 9.35
C ARG A 124 20.12 -10.15 8.97
N LEU A 125 20.90 -10.74 9.87
CA LEU A 125 21.76 -11.87 9.57
C LEU A 125 21.31 -13.13 10.29
N ALA A 126 21.18 -14.23 9.56
CA ALA A 126 21.02 -15.56 10.14
C ALA A 126 22.36 -16.08 10.64
N ALA A 127 22.36 -16.96 11.65
CA ALA A 127 23.58 -17.65 12.08
C ALA A 127 24.20 -18.43 10.93
N GLY A 128 25.51 -18.28 10.74
CA GLY A 128 26.22 -18.83 9.58
C GLY A 128 27.53 -18.11 9.30
N THR A 129 28.15 -18.42 8.16
CA THR A 129 29.37 -17.75 7.70
C THR A 129 29.13 -17.18 6.32
N TYR A 130 29.41 -15.89 6.16
CA TYR A 130 29.22 -15.11 4.95
C TYR A 130 30.59 -14.66 4.40
N ASP A 131 30.62 -14.39 3.10
CA ASP A 131 31.71 -13.65 2.47
C ASP A 131 31.42 -12.14 2.58
N ILE A 132 32.46 -11.31 2.65
CA ILE A 132 32.33 -9.85 2.47
C ILE A 132 33.22 -9.36 1.34
N THR A 133 32.70 -8.48 0.49
CA THR A 133 33.52 -7.78 -0.51
C THR A 133 34.15 -6.54 0.11
N CYS A 134 35.35 -6.19 -0.38
CA CYS A 134 36.20 -5.17 0.24
C CYS A 134 36.63 -4.13 -0.77
N GLY A 135 35.68 -3.32 -1.25
CA GLY A 135 35.90 -2.39 -2.33
C GLY A 135 35.87 -3.11 -3.66
N LEU A 136 37.00 -3.16 -4.37
CA LEU A 136 37.06 -3.71 -5.72
C LEU A 136 36.87 -5.23 -5.73
N LEU A 137 36.16 -5.76 -6.73
CA LEU A 137 35.99 -7.22 -6.92
C LEU A 137 37.30 -8.01 -7.01
N SER A 138 38.41 -7.36 -7.37
CA SER A 138 39.75 -7.97 -7.41
C SER A 138 40.38 -8.16 -6.04
N ASN A 139 39.86 -7.49 -5.01
CA ASN A 139 40.37 -7.59 -3.65
C ASN A 139 39.98 -8.95 -3.03
N PRO A 140 40.80 -9.50 -2.13
CA PRO A 140 40.41 -10.67 -1.36
C PRO A 140 39.08 -10.42 -0.62
N ARG A 141 38.24 -11.44 -0.58
CA ARG A 141 37.01 -11.43 0.23
C ARG A 141 37.36 -11.66 1.70
N GLY A 142 36.69 -10.93 2.58
CA GLY A 142 36.71 -11.21 4.01
C GLY A 142 35.68 -12.27 4.41
N LYS A 143 35.61 -12.56 5.70
CA LYS A 143 34.62 -13.45 6.32
C LYS A 143 33.82 -12.71 7.39
N LEU A 144 32.53 -12.98 7.43
CA LEU A 144 31.63 -12.54 8.49
C LEU A 144 31.01 -13.77 9.14
N HIS A 145 31.38 -14.02 10.40
CA HIS A 145 30.84 -15.10 11.21
C HIS A 145 29.68 -14.58 12.03
N VAL A 146 28.52 -15.18 11.85
CA VAL A 146 27.30 -14.82 12.57
C VAL A 146 27.01 -15.91 13.58
N THR A 147 27.26 -15.61 14.84
CA THR A 147 27.07 -16.57 15.93
C THR A 147 25.58 -16.78 16.19
N PRO A 148 25.14 -17.99 16.58
CA PRO A 148 23.77 -18.21 17.05
C PRO A 148 23.44 -17.19 18.14
N ALA A 149 22.32 -16.50 17.98
CA ALA A 149 21.85 -15.61 19.03
C ALA A 149 21.50 -16.42 20.29
N GLN A 150 21.69 -15.82 21.46
CA GLN A 150 21.15 -16.36 22.70
C GLN A 150 19.63 -16.48 22.52
N ALA A 151 19.02 -17.56 23.00
CA ALA A 151 17.61 -17.90 22.69
C ALA A 151 16.59 -16.79 23.01
N ALA A 152 16.97 -15.79 23.82
CA ALA A 152 16.18 -14.60 24.12
C ALA A 152 16.27 -13.47 23.07
N ASP A 153 17.36 -13.41 22.29
CA ASP A 153 17.65 -12.35 21.29
C ASP A 153 17.65 -12.89 19.85
N ALA A 154 17.38 -14.19 19.67
CA ALA A 154 17.35 -14.86 18.37
C ALA A 154 16.07 -14.50 17.61
N GLU A 155 16.12 -13.39 16.91
CA GLU A 155 15.14 -13.08 15.88
C GLU A 155 15.23 -14.13 14.73
N PRO A 156 14.13 -14.82 14.37
CA PRO A 156 14.17 -15.84 13.34
C PRO A 156 14.66 -15.28 11.99
N ALA A 157 15.50 -16.07 11.32
CA ALA A 157 15.97 -15.77 9.97
C ALA A 157 14.80 -15.78 8.98
N ALA A 158 14.79 -14.83 8.06
CA ALA A 158 13.82 -14.80 6.97
C ALA A 158 13.93 -16.10 6.13
N PRO A 159 12.81 -16.65 5.62
CA PRO A 159 12.86 -17.84 4.78
C PRO A 159 13.64 -17.61 3.48
N ALA A 160 14.38 -18.61 3.03
CA ALA A 160 15.00 -18.61 1.70
C ALA A 160 13.93 -18.50 0.60
N LEU A 161 14.25 -17.88 -0.54
CA LEU A 161 13.29 -17.64 -1.63
C LEU A 161 12.62 -18.93 -2.15
N LEU A 162 13.35 -20.05 -2.14
CA LEU A 162 12.83 -21.37 -2.52
C LEU A 162 11.65 -21.82 -1.66
N ALA A 163 11.55 -21.35 -0.41
CA ALA A 163 10.46 -21.68 0.49
C ALA A 163 9.10 -21.11 0.02
N PHE A 164 9.11 -20.11 -0.87
CA PHE A 164 7.90 -19.49 -1.40
C PHE A 164 7.36 -20.16 -2.67
N ILE A 165 8.08 -21.11 -3.28
CA ILE A 165 7.64 -21.77 -4.53
C ILE A 165 6.26 -22.43 -4.36
N GLY A 166 6.07 -23.18 -3.27
CA GLY A 166 4.79 -23.84 -2.98
C GLY A 166 3.64 -22.84 -2.79
N PRO A 167 3.74 -21.88 -1.85
CA PRO A 167 2.74 -20.84 -1.66
C PRO A 167 2.40 -20.04 -2.93
N LEU A 168 3.41 -19.67 -3.72
CA LEU A 168 3.20 -18.94 -4.97
C LEU A 168 2.49 -19.79 -6.03
N ALA A 169 2.81 -21.07 -6.14
CA ALA A 169 2.14 -21.96 -7.10
C ALA A 169 0.65 -22.12 -6.74
N GLU A 170 0.33 -22.29 -5.46
CA GLU A 170 -1.06 -22.37 -5.00
C GLU A 170 -1.79 -21.04 -5.23
N TYR A 171 -1.15 -19.91 -4.93
CA TYR A 171 -1.72 -18.59 -5.18
C TYR A 171 -1.97 -18.34 -6.68
N GLN A 172 -1.06 -18.77 -7.55
CA GLN A 172 -1.25 -18.71 -9.01
C GLN A 172 -2.49 -19.49 -9.46
N VAL A 173 -2.72 -20.69 -8.91
CA VAL A 173 -3.91 -21.49 -9.23
C VAL A 173 -5.20 -20.80 -8.77
N GLN A 174 -5.18 -20.19 -7.58
CA GLN A 174 -6.31 -19.42 -7.07
C GLN A 174 -6.61 -18.21 -7.96
N LEU A 175 -5.59 -17.41 -8.31
CA LEU A 175 -5.74 -16.25 -9.19
C LEU A 175 -6.26 -16.63 -10.58
N LEU A 176 -5.75 -17.72 -11.16
CA LEU A 176 -6.25 -18.24 -12.44
C LEU A 176 -7.73 -18.66 -12.37
N THR A 177 -8.10 -19.33 -11.29
CA THR A 177 -9.50 -19.75 -11.08
C THR A 177 -10.41 -18.53 -10.96
N HIS A 178 -10.03 -17.56 -10.15
CA HIS A 178 -10.81 -16.34 -9.93
C HIS A 178 -10.88 -15.46 -11.18
N ALA A 179 -9.81 -15.36 -11.97
CA ALA A 179 -9.80 -14.61 -13.22
C ALA A 179 -10.74 -15.24 -14.27
N GLY A 180 -10.72 -16.57 -14.39
CA GLY A 180 -11.66 -17.31 -15.23
C GLY A 180 -13.12 -17.15 -14.79
N ASP A 181 -13.38 -17.13 -13.48
CA ASP A 181 -14.73 -16.91 -12.95
C ASP A 181 -15.21 -15.47 -13.18
N PHE A 182 -14.32 -14.48 -13.02
CA PHE A 182 -14.62 -13.08 -13.35
C PHE A 182 -14.92 -12.88 -14.84
N ALA A 183 -14.14 -13.50 -15.74
CA ALA A 183 -14.39 -13.47 -17.18
C ALA A 183 -15.74 -14.10 -17.56
N LYS A 184 -16.12 -15.22 -16.92
CA LYS A 184 -17.44 -15.85 -17.12
C LYS A 184 -18.57 -14.95 -16.60
N ALA A 185 -18.41 -14.37 -15.41
CA ALA A 185 -19.43 -13.54 -14.78
C ALA A 185 -19.70 -12.26 -15.58
N THR A 186 -18.65 -11.58 -16.05
CA THR A 186 -18.77 -10.39 -16.91
C THR A 186 -19.34 -10.71 -18.29
N SER A 187 -18.99 -11.86 -18.87
CA SER A 187 -19.61 -12.34 -20.12
C SER A 187 -21.12 -12.59 -19.95
N ALA A 188 -21.54 -13.20 -18.84
CA ALA A 188 -22.96 -13.40 -18.54
C ALA A 188 -23.68 -12.07 -18.31
N LEU A 189 -23.04 -11.12 -17.60
CA LEU A 189 -23.56 -9.77 -17.40
C LEU A 189 -23.80 -9.04 -18.73
N ALA A 190 -22.83 -9.09 -19.65
CA ALA A 190 -22.96 -8.51 -20.98
C ALA A 190 -24.13 -9.11 -21.77
N GLN A 191 -24.34 -10.43 -21.67
CA GLN A 191 -25.49 -11.10 -22.31
C GLN A 191 -26.82 -10.64 -21.71
N ALA A 192 -26.93 -10.48 -20.39
CA ALA A 192 -28.14 -9.98 -19.75
C ALA A 192 -28.46 -8.52 -20.14
N VAL A 193 -27.43 -7.67 -20.21
CA VAL A 193 -27.56 -6.30 -20.72
C VAL A 193 -28.00 -6.29 -22.18
N GLN A 194 -27.43 -7.17 -23.02
CA GLN A 194 -27.82 -7.28 -24.43
C GLN A 194 -29.28 -7.72 -24.60
N ALA A 195 -29.77 -8.58 -23.71
CA ALA A 195 -31.15 -9.06 -23.67
C ALA A 195 -32.14 -8.06 -23.05
N ASP A 196 -31.68 -6.88 -22.61
CA ASP A 196 -32.48 -5.87 -21.90
C ASP A 196 -33.13 -6.41 -20.60
N ASP A 197 -32.46 -7.37 -19.94
CA ASP A 197 -32.92 -7.96 -18.68
C ASP A 197 -32.23 -7.27 -17.49
N LEU A 198 -32.83 -6.17 -17.02
CA LEU A 198 -32.28 -5.33 -15.95
C LEU A 198 -32.09 -6.09 -14.63
N GLU A 199 -33.09 -6.88 -14.22
CA GLU A 199 -33.03 -7.61 -12.95
C GLU A 199 -31.96 -8.69 -12.99
N ARG A 200 -31.86 -9.42 -14.11
CA ARG A 200 -30.78 -10.40 -14.29
C ARG A 200 -29.40 -9.73 -14.36
N ALA A 201 -29.29 -8.59 -15.03
CA ALA A 201 -28.06 -7.83 -15.10
C ALA A 201 -27.59 -7.36 -13.71
N ARG A 202 -28.49 -6.86 -12.84
CA ARG A 202 -28.15 -6.49 -11.46
C ARG A 202 -27.61 -7.66 -10.65
N ALA A 203 -28.24 -8.83 -10.73
CA ALA A 203 -27.77 -10.02 -10.02
C ALA A 203 -26.38 -10.48 -10.53
N LEU A 204 -26.16 -10.41 -11.84
CA LEU A 204 -24.89 -10.77 -12.46
C LEU A 204 -23.79 -9.73 -12.22
N TYR A 205 -24.15 -8.46 -12.05
CA TYR A 205 -23.23 -7.41 -11.60
C TYR A 205 -22.63 -7.78 -10.23
N GLY A 206 -23.47 -8.11 -9.25
CA GLY A 206 -22.97 -8.56 -7.94
C GLY A 206 -22.10 -9.81 -8.02
N THR A 207 -22.41 -10.74 -8.92
CA THR A 207 -21.58 -11.93 -9.16
C THR A 207 -20.20 -11.56 -9.75
N ALA A 208 -20.18 -10.62 -10.71
CA ALA A 208 -18.94 -10.12 -11.30
C ALA A 208 -18.09 -9.36 -10.28
N ARG A 209 -18.71 -8.49 -9.47
CA ARG A 209 -18.03 -7.70 -8.44
C ARG A 209 -17.37 -8.58 -7.39
N LEU A 210 -18.08 -9.58 -6.86
CA LEU A 210 -17.52 -10.55 -5.93
C LEU A 210 -16.38 -11.38 -6.52
N SER A 211 -16.42 -11.66 -7.83
CA SER A 211 -15.33 -12.38 -8.49
C SER A 211 -14.09 -11.50 -8.66
N TYR A 212 -14.27 -10.21 -8.92
CA TYR A 212 -13.18 -9.23 -8.96
C TYR A 212 -12.57 -8.98 -7.58
N ALA A 213 -13.39 -8.85 -6.54
CA ALA A 213 -12.95 -8.69 -5.14
C ALA A 213 -11.96 -9.78 -4.70
N ARG A 214 -12.14 -11.02 -5.15
CA ARG A 214 -11.21 -12.13 -4.88
C ARG A 214 -9.85 -12.00 -5.59
N LEU A 215 -9.80 -11.24 -6.69
CA LEU A 215 -8.58 -10.92 -7.45
C LEU A 215 -7.90 -9.64 -6.95
N ALA A 216 -8.60 -8.82 -6.18
CA ALA A 216 -8.16 -7.50 -5.77
C ALA A 216 -6.76 -7.44 -5.13
N PRO A 217 -6.29 -8.45 -4.37
CA PRO A 217 -4.91 -8.44 -3.85
C PRO A 217 -3.84 -8.41 -4.96
N ALA A 218 -4.17 -8.87 -6.17
CA ALA A 218 -3.30 -8.87 -7.34
C ALA A 218 -3.62 -7.77 -8.36
N ALA A 219 -4.68 -6.97 -8.16
CA ALA A 219 -5.15 -6.00 -9.17
C ALA A 219 -4.07 -4.97 -9.56
N ASP A 220 -3.29 -4.47 -8.59
CA ASP A 220 -2.21 -3.51 -8.82
C ASP A 220 -1.12 -4.03 -9.78
N LEU A 221 -1.01 -5.36 -9.98
CA LEU A 221 -0.06 -5.97 -10.92
C LEU A 221 -0.44 -5.70 -12.37
N PHE A 222 -1.68 -5.27 -12.60
CA PHE A 222 -2.22 -4.88 -13.89
C PHE A 222 -2.87 -3.51 -13.78
N ALA A 223 -2.15 -2.50 -13.27
CA ALA A 223 -2.70 -1.16 -13.02
C ALA A 223 -3.45 -0.54 -14.23
N ASP A 224 -3.03 -0.86 -15.46
CA ASP A 224 -3.75 -0.46 -16.67
C ASP A 224 -5.12 -1.14 -16.79
N LEU A 225 -5.23 -2.44 -16.51
CA LEU A 225 -6.49 -3.17 -16.50
C LEU A 225 -7.34 -2.81 -15.28
N ASP A 226 -6.76 -2.70 -14.09
CA ASP A 226 -7.47 -2.32 -12.86
C ASP A 226 -8.21 -0.99 -13.04
N THR A 227 -7.56 0.01 -13.62
CA THR A 227 -8.21 1.29 -13.96
C THR A 227 -9.36 1.11 -14.95
N ARG A 228 -9.24 0.20 -15.93
CA ARG A 228 -10.30 -0.04 -16.91
C ARG A 228 -11.46 -0.87 -16.34
N LEU A 229 -11.18 -1.72 -15.36
CA LEU A 229 -12.11 -2.67 -14.77
C LEU A 229 -12.87 -2.08 -13.58
N ASP A 230 -12.21 -1.32 -12.71
CA ASP A 230 -12.75 -0.95 -11.39
C ASP A 230 -12.49 0.51 -10.97
N ALA A 231 -12.13 1.39 -11.90
CA ALA A 231 -12.07 2.82 -11.58
C ALA A 231 -13.48 3.38 -11.30
N ARG A 232 -13.58 4.21 -10.26
CA ARG A 232 -14.83 4.86 -9.84
C ARG A 232 -15.02 6.15 -10.61
N ALA A 233 -16.26 6.63 -10.70
CA ALA A 233 -16.55 7.93 -11.31
C ALA A 233 -15.73 9.07 -10.66
N ASP A 234 -15.52 9.02 -9.33
CA ASP A 234 -14.78 10.05 -8.61
C ASP A 234 -13.26 10.07 -8.91
N ASP A 235 -12.73 9.06 -9.62
CA ASP A 235 -11.35 9.05 -10.11
C ASP A 235 -11.17 9.91 -11.40
N PHE A 236 -12.28 10.40 -11.99
CA PHE A 236 -12.28 11.15 -13.24
C PHE A 236 -12.81 12.58 -13.06
N GLY A 237 -12.19 13.53 -13.78
CA GLY A 237 -12.62 14.95 -13.75
C GLY A 237 -14.05 15.15 -14.28
N GLY A 238 -14.45 14.40 -15.31
CA GLY A 238 -15.82 14.41 -15.85
C GLY A 238 -16.82 13.53 -15.07
N ARG A 239 -16.35 12.79 -14.06
CA ARG A 239 -17.14 11.83 -13.28
C ARG A 239 -17.93 10.85 -14.16
N GLU A 240 -19.23 10.67 -13.89
CA GLU A 240 -20.10 9.77 -14.66
C GLU A 240 -20.21 10.14 -16.15
N GLN A 241 -19.86 11.39 -16.50
CA GLN A 241 -19.86 11.89 -17.88
C GLN A 241 -18.48 11.84 -18.55
N ASP A 242 -17.46 11.38 -17.84
CA ASP A 242 -16.12 11.27 -18.40
C ASP A 242 -16.09 10.17 -19.49
N PRO A 243 -15.55 10.44 -20.69
CA PRO A 243 -15.46 9.42 -21.74
C PRO A 243 -14.54 8.25 -21.37
N LEU A 244 -13.67 8.40 -20.37
CA LEU A 244 -12.82 7.34 -19.85
C LEU A 244 -13.48 6.52 -18.74
N PHE A 245 -14.64 6.93 -18.23
CA PHE A 245 -15.37 6.18 -17.21
C PHE A 245 -16.02 4.92 -17.81
N LYS A 246 -15.44 3.77 -17.48
CA LYS A 246 -15.83 2.44 -17.96
C LYS A 246 -15.67 1.39 -16.85
N GLY A 247 -15.80 0.10 -17.20
CA GLY A 247 -15.65 -0.98 -16.24
C GLY A 247 -16.89 -1.25 -15.40
N LEU A 248 -16.71 -1.91 -14.26
CA LEU A 248 -17.73 -2.33 -13.31
C LEU A 248 -18.60 -1.14 -12.89
N HIS A 249 -18.01 -0.08 -12.34
CA HIS A 249 -18.74 1.08 -11.85
C HIS A 249 -19.52 1.85 -12.94
N ARG A 250 -19.07 1.81 -14.20
CA ARG A 250 -19.84 2.38 -15.32
C ARG A 250 -21.11 1.58 -15.61
N VAL A 251 -21.03 0.26 -15.50
CA VAL A 251 -22.18 -0.64 -15.64
C VAL A 251 -23.08 -0.50 -14.41
N GLU A 252 -22.51 -0.46 -13.21
CA GLU A 252 -23.20 -0.20 -11.94
C GLU A 252 -24.08 1.05 -12.02
N TYR A 253 -23.49 2.18 -12.46
CA TYR A 253 -24.20 3.46 -12.59
C TYR A 253 -25.46 3.34 -13.46
N GLY A 254 -25.37 2.66 -14.60
CA GLY A 254 -26.53 2.48 -15.47
C GLY A 254 -27.59 1.56 -14.86
N LEU A 255 -27.16 0.44 -14.28
CA LEU A 255 -28.07 -0.57 -13.73
C LEU A 255 -28.78 -0.09 -12.45
N PHE A 256 -28.08 0.59 -11.55
CA PHE A 256 -28.60 0.92 -10.23
C PHE A 256 -29.07 2.38 -10.12
N ALA A 257 -28.28 3.34 -10.59
CA ALA A 257 -28.68 4.76 -10.51
C ALA A 257 -29.63 5.19 -11.64
N GLN A 258 -29.38 4.74 -12.87
CA GLN A 258 -30.24 5.07 -14.02
C GLN A 258 -31.37 4.06 -14.25
N ASN A 259 -31.36 2.93 -13.54
CA ASN A 259 -32.38 1.88 -13.60
C ASN A 259 -32.67 1.42 -15.05
N THR A 260 -31.62 1.23 -15.86
CA THR A 260 -31.77 0.88 -17.28
C THR A 260 -30.59 0.06 -17.80
N THR A 261 -30.82 -0.73 -18.86
CA THR A 261 -29.76 -1.33 -19.67
C THR A 261 -29.43 -0.47 -20.91
N ALA A 262 -30.24 0.55 -21.20
CA ALA A 262 -30.07 1.40 -22.37
C ALA A 262 -28.70 2.09 -22.36
N GLY A 263 -27.95 1.93 -23.45
CA GLY A 263 -26.59 2.48 -23.56
C GLY A 263 -25.52 1.69 -22.81
N LEU A 264 -25.84 0.55 -22.18
CA LEU A 264 -24.86 -0.28 -21.47
C LEU A 264 -24.26 -1.42 -22.29
N ARG A 265 -24.77 -1.70 -23.50
CA ARG A 265 -24.25 -2.79 -24.35
C ARG A 265 -22.75 -2.68 -24.57
N ALA A 266 -22.28 -1.54 -25.11
CA ALA A 266 -20.85 -1.34 -25.36
C ALA A 266 -20.01 -1.32 -24.07
N PRO A 267 -20.41 -0.62 -22.97
CA PRO A 267 -19.72 -0.73 -21.69
C PRO A 267 -19.60 -2.16 -21.14
N ALA A 268 -20.66 -2.97 -21.20
CA ALA A 268 -20.67 -4.32 -20.67
C ALA A 268 -19.83 -5.29 -21.53
N GLU A 269 -19.88 -5.14 -22.86
CA GLU A 269 -19.01 -5.89 -23.78
C GLU A 269 -17.53 -5.53 -23.57
N ALA A 270 -17.20 -4.25 -23.38
CA ALA A 270 -15.85 -3.81 -23.08
C ALA A 270 -15.33 -4.37 -21.74
N LEU A 271 -16.18 -4.35 -20.70
CA LEU A 271 -15.86 -4.96 -19.41
C LEU A 271 -15.58 -6.47 -19.54
N ALA A 272 -16.39 -7.20 -20.30
CA ALA A 272 -16.16 -8.62 -20.54
C ALA A 272 -14.86 -8.90 -21.31
N ALA A 273 -14.53 -8.04 -22.28
CA ALA A 273 -13.27 -8.13 -23.03
C ALA A 273 -12.06 -7.87 -22.12
N ASP A 274 -12.11 -6.82 -21.28
CA ASP A 274 -11.05 -6.48 -20.34
C ASP A 274 -10.88 -7.58 -19.27
N ALA A 275 -11.97 -8.22 -18.82
CA ALA A 275 -11.91 -9.36 -17.91
C ALA A 275 -11.26 -10.60 -18.54
N HIS A 276 -11.54 -10.87 -19.81
CA HIS A 276 -10.87 -11.94 -20.56
C HIS A 276 -9.38 -11.62 -20.79
N GLU A 277 -9.04 -10.36 -21.03
CA GLU A 277 -7.64 -9.92 -21.10
C GLU A 277 -6.92 -10.13 -19.76
N LEU A 278 -7.56 -9.82 -18.63
CA LEU A 278 -7.03 -10.11 -17.30
C LEU A 278 -6.75 -11.60 -17.11
N ASP A 279 -7.68 -12.49 -17.46
CA ASP A 279 -7.51 -13.94 -17.39
C ASP A 279 -6.28 -14.42 -18.19
N GLN A 280 -6.13 -13.91 -19.42
CA GLN A 280 -4.97 -14.23 -20.27
C GLN A 280 -3.65 -13.73 -19.68
N ARG A 281 -3.60 -12.48 -19.18
CA ARG A 281 -2.38 -11.92 -18.61
C ARG A 281 -2.01 -12.59 -17.29
N MET A 282 -3.00 -12.96 -16.48
CA MET A 282 -2.82 -13.69 -15.21
C MET A 282 -2.08 -15.01 -15.41
N ALA A 283 -2.38 -15.74 -16.51
CA ALA A 283 -1.76 -17.03 -16.81
C ALA A 283 -0.24 -16.98 -17.03
N THR A 284 0.31 -15.80 -17.35
CA THR A 284 1.73 -15.61 -17.64
C THR A 284 2.45 -14.71 -16.64
N LEU A 285 1.74 -14.27 -15.60
CA LEU A 285 2.27 -13.32 -14.62
C LEU A 285 3.36 -13.96 -13.75
N PRO A 286 4.59 -13.42 -13.72
CA PRO A 286 5.58 -13.86 -12.74
C PRO A 286 5.22 -13.31 -11.36
N LEU A 287 4.62 -14.15 -10.51
CA LEU A 287 4.32 -13.77 -9.13
C LEU A 287 5.61 -13.69 -8.29
N GLN A 288 5.77 -12.59 -7.57
CA GLN A 288 6.83 -12.41 -6.60
C GLN A 288 6.26 -12.44 -5.16
N PRO A 289 6.97 -13.03 -4.17
CA PRO A 289 6.45 -13.13 -2.81
C PRO A 289 6.16 -11.77 -2.17
N ASP A 290 7.00 -10.76 -2.42
CA ASP A 290 6.79 -9.39 -1.92
C ASP A 290 5.52 -8.76 -2.49
N ARG A 291 5.23 -9.02 -3.76
CA ARG A 291 4.01 -8.53 -4.42
C ARG A 291 2.75 -9.21 -3.89
N MET A 292 2.81 -10.51 -3.61
CA MET A 292 1.71 -11.26 -2.99
C MET A 292 1.32 -10.68 -1.62
N VAL A 293 2.30 -10.44 -0.74
CA VAL A 293 2.03 -9.94 0.62
C VAL A 293 1.71 -8.45 0.62
N SER A 294 2.47 -7.63 -0.09
CA SER A 294 2.23 -6.18 -0.13
C SER A 294 0.93 -5.81 -0.85
N GLY A 295 0.49 -6.61 -1.83
CA GLY A 295 -0.82 -6.45 -2.47
C GLY A 295 -1.97 -6.66 -1.49
N ALA A 296 -1.88 -7.70 -0.66
CA ALA A 296 -2.86 -7.96 0.41
C ALA A 296 -2.93 -6.82 1.44
N ALA A 297 -1.78 -6.33 1.90
CA ALA A 297 -1.72 -5.20 2.84
C ALA A 297 -2.33 -3.92 2.23
N ARG A 298 -1.91 -3.55 1.01
CA ARG A 298 -2.43 -2.37 0.31
C ARG A 298 -3.94 -2.45 0.07
N LEU A 299 -4.46 -3.63 -0.27
CA LEU A 299 -5.89 -3.81 -0.46
C LEU A 299 -6.68 -3.47 0.81
N MET A 300 -6.30 -4.04 1.96
CA MET A 300 -7.00 -3.77 3.23
C MET A 300 -6.93 -2.31 3.63
N HIS A 301 -5.77 -1.67 3.45
CA HIS A 301 -5.61 -0.23 3.71
C HIS A 301 -6.47 0.63 2.77
N ARG A 302 -6.57 0.26 1.48
CA ARG A 302 -7.46 0.94 0.53
C ARG A 302 -8.93 0.75 0.89
N ALA A 303 -9.34 -0.48 1.20
CA ALA A 303 -10.70 -0.78 1.62
C ALA A 303 -11.07 0.06 2.86
N ALA A 304 -10.22 0.08 3.89
CA ALA A 304 -10.41 0.93 5.07
C ALA A 304 -10.58 2.42 4.74
N GLY A 305 -9.80 2.93 3.78
CA GLY A 305 -9.90 4.31 3.30
C GLY A 305 -11.21 4.60 2.57
N LEU A 306 -11.66 3.68 1.71
CA LEU A 306 -12.92 3.80 0.96
C LEU A 306 -14.13 3.75 1.89
N GLU A 307 -14.10 2.87 2.90
CA GLU A 307 -15.14 2.79 3.93
C GLU A 307 -15.33 4.12 4.68
N ALA A 308 -14.21 4.79 4.99
CA ALA A 308 -14.25 6.12 5.61
C ALA A 308 -14.81 7.21 4.68
N MET A 309 -14.80 6.99 3.37
CA MET A 309 -15.29 7.90 2.33
C MET A 309 -16.71 7.59 1.83
N GLY A 310 -17.36 6.57 2.40
CA GLY A 310 -18.74 6.19 2.04
C GLY A 310 -18.85 4.99 1.11
N GLY A 311 -17.79 4.19 0.97
CA GLY A 311 -17.78 2.95 0.19
C GLY A 311 -17.27 3.12 -1.24
N ALA A 312 -17.02 2.00 -1.91
CA ALA A 312 -16.67 1.91 -3.33
C ALA A 312 -17.91 1.82 -4.23
N GLU A 313 -18.97 1.15 -3.79
CA GLU A 313 -20.19 0.84 -4.54
C GLU A 313 -21.24 1.94 -4.35
N LYS A 314 -21.02 3.08 -5.02
CA LYS A 314 -21.83 4.29 -4.86
C LYS A 314 -23.29 4.14 -5.28
N TYR A 315 -23.62 3.14 -6.09
CA TYR A 315 -24.97 2.98 -6.65
C TYR A 315 -25.61 1.64 -6.28
N ALA A 316 -24.84 0.55 -6.27
CA ALA A 316 -25.30 -0.78 -5.86
C ALA A 316 -25.28 -0.97 -4.34
N HIS A 317 -24.43 -0.23 -3.63
CA HIS A 317 -24.27 -0.26 -2.17
C HIS A 317 -23.98 -1.66 -1.61
N SER A 318 -23.22 -2.47 -2.36
CA SER A 318 -22.86 -3.85 -2.03
C SER A 318 -21.51 -4.00 -1.30
N ASP A 319 -20.96 -2.89 -0.78
CA ASP A 319 -19.61 -2.79 -0.22
C ASP A 319 -19.28 -3.89 0.80
N LEU A 320 -20.20 -4.21 1.71
CA LEU A 320 -19.96 -5.24 2.74
C LEU A 320 -19.67 -6.63 2.15
N ALA A 321 -20.28 -6.95 1.01
CA ALA A 321 -20.06 -8.21 0.33
C ALA A 321 -18.67 -8.26 -0.33
N ASP A 322 -18.23 -7.13 -0.87
CA ASP A 322 -16.90 -6.98 -1.45
C ASP A 322 -15.82 -7.04 -0.38
N ILE A 323 -15.99 -6.30 0.73
CA ILE A 323 -15.08 -6.33 1.88
C ILE A 323 -14.91 -7.74 2.43
N GLN A 324 -16.01 -8.51 2.56
CA GLN A 324 -15.91 -9.90 2.99
C GLN A 324 -15.08 -10.73 2.01
N ALA A 325 -15.32 -10.61 0.71
CA ALA A 325 -14.60 -11.37 -0.31
C ALA A 325 -13.11 -10.99 -0.38
N GLU A 326 -12.79 -9.70 -0.23
CA GLU A 326 -11.43 -9.18 -0.17
C GLU A 326 -10.70 -9.67 1.08
N ALA A 327 -11.34 -9.60 2.25
CA ALA A 327 -10.79 -10.11 3.50
C ALA A 327 -10.53 -11.61 3.45
N ASP A 328 -11.46 -12.39 2.88
CA ASP A 328 -11.29 -13.83 2.68
C ASP A 328 -10.08 -14.13 1.78
N ALA A 329 -9.89 -13.36 0.70
CA ALA A 329 -8.73 -13.50 -0.18
C ALA A 329 -7.41 -13.17 0.54
N VAL A 330 -7.39 -12.12 1.35
CA VAL A 330 -6.22 -11.73 2.17
C VAL A 330 -5.88 -12.80 3.22
N LEU A 331 -6.89 -13.34 3.91
CA LEU A 331 -6.70 -14.43 4.87
C LEU A 331 -6.26 -15.73 4.17
N GLY A 332 -6.70 -15.96 2.93
CA GLY A 332 -6.19 -17.01 2.06
C GLY A 332 -4.68 -16.90 1.85
N ILE A 333 -4.18 -15.71 1.49
CA ILE A 333 -2.75 -15.41 1.33
C ILE A 333 -1.99 -15.67 2.65
N ALA A 334 -2.52 -15.17 3.78
CA ALA A 334 -1.91 -15.41 5.08
C ALA A 334 -1.82 -16.91 5.41
N ASN A 335 -2.84 -17.68 5.07
CA ASN A 335 -2.87 -19.12 5.30
C ASN A 335 -1.85 -19.88 4.43
N LEU A 336 -1.65 -19.49 3.17
CA LEU A 336 -0.61 -20.06 2.30
C LEU A 336 0.80 -19.86 2.89
N LEU A 337 1.02 -18.73 3.55
CA LEU A 337 2.30 -18.36 4.15
C LEU A 337 2.45 -18.83 5.60
N ARG A 338 1.40 -19.37 6.22
CA ARG A 338 1.39 -19.79 7.63
C ARG A 338 2.57 -20.68 8.03
N PRO A 339 2.99 -21.70 7.26
CA PRO A 339 4.13 -22.53 7.65
C PRO A 339 5.46 -21.76 7.73
N LEU A 340 5.62 -20.73 6.90
CA LEU A 340 6.79 -19.84 6.90
C LEU A 340 6.68 -18.84 8.04
N ALA A 341 5.50 -18.23 8.20
CA ALA A 341 5.18 -17.28 9.26
C ALA A 341 5.36 -17.89 10.66
N GLN A 342 4.94 -19.14 10.87
CA GLN A 342 5.08 -19.82 12.16
C GLN A 342 6.54 -19.98 12.59
N LYS A 343 7.46 -20.14 11.64
CA LYS A 343 8.90 -20.21 11.90
C LYS A 343 9.50 -18.83 12.09
N ALA A 344 9.09 -17.87 11.27
CA ALA A 344 9.64 -16.51 11.25
C ALA A 344 9.12 -15.62 12.39
N SER A 345 7.87 -15.83 12.81
CA SER A 345 7.17 -15.06 13.86
C SER A 345 6.05 -15.93 14.48
N PRO A 346 6.37 -16.76 15.49
CA PRO A 346 5.45 -17.80 16.00
C PRO A 346 4.09 -17.32 16.53
N GLY A 347 3.96 -16.05 16.92
CA GLY A 347 2.71 -15.45 17.41
C GLY A 347 1.88 -14.75 16.33
N LEU A 348 2.48 -14.42 15.18
CA LEU A 348 1.82 -13.64 14.15
C LEU A 348 0.64 -14.37 13.48
N PRO A 349 0.73 -15.67 13.13
CA PRO A 349 -0.42 -16.38 12.55
C PRO A 349 -1.66 -16.36 13.43
N ALA A 350 -1.50 -16.53 14.75
CA ALA A 350 -2.61 -16.51 15.70
C ALA A 350 -3.23 -15.11 15.85
N ARG A 351 -2.40 -14.06 15.73
CA ARG A 351 -2.88 -12.67 15.69
C ARG A 351 -3.74 -12.41 14.44
N ILE A 352 -3.23 -12.77 13.26
CA ILE A 352 -3.97 -12.65 11.99
C ILE A 352 -5.31 -13.39 12.06
N ASP A 353 -5.32 -14.60 12.65
CA ASP A 353 -6.56 -15.37 12.83
C ASP A 353 -7.58 -14.63 13.72
N ALA A 354 -7.11 -14.04 14.82
CA ALA A 354 -7.96 -13.30 15.74
C ALA A 354 -8.53 -12.03 15.09
N ASP A 355 -7.69 -11.27 14.39
CA ASP A 355 -8.08 -10.01 13.74
C ASP A 355 -9.02 -10.28 12.54
N GLY A 356 -8.76 -11.34 11.76
CA GLY A 356 -9.66 -11.82 10.71
C GLY A 356 -11.02 -12.31 11.24
N ALA A 357 -11.03 -13.02 12.38
CA ALA A 357 -12.26 -13.43 13.05
C ALA A 357 -13.05 -12.23 13.60
N ALA A 358 -12.37 -11.21 14.12
CA ALA A 358 -12.99 -9.98 14.59
C ALA A 358 -13.67 -9.22 13.42
N LEU A 359 -12.98 -9.05 12.29
CA LEU A 359 -13.57 -8.46 11.08
C LEU A 359 -14.78 -9.27 10.59
N SER A 360 -14.65 -10.60 10.52
CA SER A 360 -15.75 -11.49 10.11
C SER A 360 -16.96 -11.37 11.04
N ALA A 361 -16.75 -11.19 12.35
CA ALA A 361 -17.83 -10.98 13.31
C ALA A 361 -18.53 -9.62 13.12
N LEU A 362 -17.76 -8.56 12.85
CA LEU A 362 -18.32 -7.23 12.53
C LEU A 362 -19.19 -7.29 11.28
N LEU A 363 -18.72 -7.94 10.21
CA LEU A 363 -19.48 -8.14 8.98
C LEU A 363 -20.71 -9.01 9.25
N ALA A 364 -20.57 -10.15 9.94
CA ALA A 364 -21.69 -11.03 10.26
C ALA A 364 -22.80 -10.32 11.03
N ALA A 365 -22.46 -9.38 11.92
CA ALA A 365 -23.44 -8.57 12.66
C ALA A 365 -24.28 -7.64 11.77
N GLN A 366 -23.79 -7.32 10.56
CA GLN A 366 -24.54 -6.52 9.59
C GLN A 366 -25.46 -7.35 8.70
N ARG A 367 -25.39 -8.69 8.71
CA ARG A 367 -26.14 -9.53 7.75
C ARG A 367 -27.65 -9.35 7.87
N ASP A 368 -28.31 -9.34 6.71
CA ASP A 368 -29.77 -9.42 6.58
C ASP A 368 -30.12 -10.68 5.77
N GLY A 369 -30.62 -11.70 6.46
CA GLY A 369 -30.85 -13.04 5.89
C GLY A 369 -29.56 -13.66 5.35
N ALA A 370 -29.56 -14.03 4.07
CA ALA A 370 -28.40 -14.62 3.40
C ALA A 370 -27.39 -13.59 2.86
N GLY A 371 -27.76 -12.30 2.84
CA GLY A 371 -26.98 -11.22 2.24
C GLY A 371 -26.57 -10.14 3.23
N PHE A 372 -26.19 -9.00 2.67
CA PHE A 372 -25.91 -7.77 3.40
C PHE A 372 -26.96 -6.71 3.05
N PRO A 373 -27.30 -5.82 3.98
CA PRO A 373 -28.11 -4.66 3.70
C PRO A 373 -27.32 -3.67 2.83
N SER A 374 -28.01 -2.68 2.27
CA SER A 374 -27.34 -1.55 1.62
C SER A 374 -26.35 -0.89 2.58
N PHE A 375 -25.14 -0.63 2.11
CA PHE A 375 -24.08 0.00 2.88
C PHE A 375 -24.50 1.36 3.50
N GLU A 376 -25.41 2.08 2.86
CA GLU A 376 -25.93 3.36 3.38
C GLU A 376 -26.65 3.19 4.73
N THR A 377 -27.26 2.02 4.96
CA THR A 377 -28.03 1.72 6.17
C THR A 377 -27.14 1.29 7.35
N VAL A 378 -25.87 1.00 7.10
CA VAL A 378 -24.90 0.64 8.13
C VAL A 378 -24.60 1.87 8.99
N ALA A 379 -24.67 1.72 10.30
CA ALA A 379 -24.41 2.83 11.21
C ALA A 379 -22.95 3.30 11.13
N ALA A 380 -22.72 4.60 11.29
CA ALA A 380 -21.41 5.22 11.08
C ALA A 380 -20.32 4.68 12.02
N ASP A 381 -20.68 4.33 13.26
CA ASP A 381 -19.80 3.68 14.23
C ASP A 381 -19.41 2.26 13.79
N GLN A 382 -20.34 1.51 13.19
CA GLN A 382 -20.08 0.18 12.64
C GLN A 382 -19.16 0.25 11.42
N ARG A 383 -19.38 1.21 10.50
CA ARG A 383 -18.46 1.47 9.38
C ARG A 383 -17.06 1.81 9.88
N ALA A 384 -16.94 2.65 10.90
CA ALA A 384 -15.65 2.98 11.50
C ALA A 384 -14.96 1.76 12.15
N ALA A 385 -15.73 0.87 12.79
CA ALA A 385 -15.21 -0.37 13.36
C ALA A 385 -14.70 -1.33 12.27
N ILE A 386 -15.43 -1.47 11.17
CA ILE A 386 -15.02 -2.27 10.00
C ILE A 386 -13.72 -1.69 9.40
N ALA A 387 -13.67 -0.38 9.16
CA ALA A 387 -12.47 0.29 8.63
C ALA A 387 -11.23 0.11 9.55
N ALA A 388 -11.43 0.18 10.87
CA ALA A 388 -10.35 -0.05 11.84
C ALA A 388 -9.87 -1.51 11.84
N ALA A 389 -10.78 -2.47 11.71
CA ALA A 389 -10.45 -3.89 11.61
C ALA A 389 -9.71 -4.20 10.29
N LEU A 390 -10.13 -3.60 9.17
CA LEU A 390 -9.41 -3.68 7.89
C LEU A 390 -8.00 -3.10 8.00
N THR A 391 -7.84 -1.92 8.60
CA THR A 391 -6.52 -1.31 8.83
C THR A 391 -5.61 -2.25 9.64
N THR A 392 -6.15 -2.85 10.71
CA THR A 392 -5.43 -3.80 11.55
C THR A 392 -4.98 -5.03 10.75
N LEU A 393 -5.86 -5.60 9.93
CA LEU A 393 -5.52 -6.72 9.06
C LEU A 393 -4.46 -6.33 8.00
N GLY A 394 -4.52 -5.11 7.47
CA GLY A 394 -3.49 -4.55 6.59
C GLY A 394 -2.11 -4.46 7.28
N ASP A 395 -2.06 -3.90 8.50
CA ASP A 395 -0.84 -3.79 9.31
C ASP A 395 -0.25 -5.16 9.66
N ASP A 396 -1.11 -6.15 9.88
CA ASP A 396 -0.73 -7.53 10.10
C ASP A 396 -0.06 -8.14 8.88
N MET A 397 -0.58 -7.86 7.68
CA MET A 397 0.04 -8.31 6.43
C MET A 397 1.37 -7.59 6.15
N ASP A 398 1.51 -6.31 6.50
CA ASP A 398 2.81 -5.61 6.45
C ASP A 398 3.81 -6.25 7.43
N THR A 399 3.36 -6.58 8.64
CA THR A 399 4.17 -7.29 9.64
C THR A 399 4.58 -8.68 9.16
N LEU A 400 3.68 -9.39 8.47
CA LEU A 400 3.96 -10.67 7.83
C LEU A 400 5.03 -10.53 6.75
N GLY A 401 4.92 -9.52 5.89
CA GLY A 401 5.92 -9.21 4.88
C GLY A 401 7.29 -8.95 5.50
N ALA A 402 7.35 -8.17 6.57
CA ALA A 402 8.60 -7.88 7.29
C ALA A 402 9.21 -9.13 7.93
N ALA A 403 8.40 -9.95 8.61
CA ALA A 403 8.85 -11.20 9.24
C ALA A 403 9.42 -12.19 8.20
N LEU A 404 8.85 -12.19 7.01
CA LEU A 404 9.27 -13.07 5.90
C LEU A 404 10.43 -12.49 5.06
N GLY A 405 10.95 -11.31 5.40
CA GLY A 405 12.04 -10.66 4.65
C GLY A 405 11.61 -10.13 3.27
N LEU A 406 10.35 -9.76 3.13
CA LEU A 406 9.72 -9.37 1.86
C LEU A 406 9.47 -7.85 1.74
N THR A 407 9.89 -7.04 2.72
CA THR A 407 9.73 -5.58 2.63
C THR A 407 10.81 -4.96 1.74
N THR A 408 10.40 -4.01 0.90
CA THR A 408 11.25 -3.30 -0.07
C THR A 408 12.16 -2.23 0.54
N ALA A 409 12.52 -2.35 1.81
CA ALA A 409 13.53 -1.48 2.43
C ALA A 409 14.92 -2.08 2.17
N GLY A 410 15.39 -2.04 0.92
CA GLY A 410 16.79 -2.41 0.61
C GLY A 410 17.06 -2.93 -0.79
N ARG A 411 16.05 -3.43 -1.52
CA ARG A 411 16.24 -3.83 -2.92
C ARG A 411 16.00 -2.64 -3.84
N SER A 412 17.04 -1.86 -4.06
CA SER A 412 17.18 -1.02 -5.26
C SER A 412 16.81 -1.89 -6.46
N ALA A 413 15.79 -1.51 -7.22
CA ALA A 413 15.59 -2.09 -8.55
C ALA A 413 16.83 -1.76 -9.40
N PRO A 414 17.26 -2.66 -10.31
CA PRO A 414 18.43 -2.45 -11.16
C PRO A 414 18.31 -1.23 -12.07
#